data_AF-A0A957W0Y8-F1
#
_entry.id   AF-A0A957W0Y8-F1
#
_cell.length_a   1.000
_cell.length_b   1.000
_cell.length_c   1.000
_cell.angle_alpha   90.00
_cell.angle_beta   90.00
_cell.angle_gamma   90.00
#
_symmetry.space_group_name_H-M   'P 1'
#
loop_
_entity.id
_entity.type
_entity.pdbx_description
1 polymer ?
#
loop_
_entity_poly.entity_id
_entity_poly.type
_entity_poly.pdbx_seq_one_letter_code
_entity_poly.pdbx_strand_id
1 'polypeptide(L)'
;MNRINPRSFIKTLPMWAGIIALCLVTFVAITLITQHIFEYVPHSEDEVAYLFQAKVLAENRLTVPTPPQAQAFWSPFVIDYDQQRFGKYPPGWPLLLSFGIRLGAPWLINAILGTVTLALIGLLGYFYYCTDEADRSRCLVPLLAVGLGVVTPGFLFLSSSLLSHAASLFGVTLALVALFQTVTVSKYRYLYGIGVGAALGATFITRPFAALGVGLAVGIFVGGLVLRRELQPSLLLWIAGGGLLVSLLLPLFWWAA
;
A
#
# COMPACT_ATOMS: atom_id res chain seq x y z
N MET A 1 15.30 -26.12 -2.72
CA MET A 1 15.77 -25.01 -3.58
C MET A 1 15.91 -25.56 -4.99
N ASN A 2 14.89 -25.43 -5.84
CA ASN A 2 15.14 -25.54 -7.28
C ASN A 2 15.93 -24.30 -7.66
N ARG A 3 17.20 -24.49 -8.05
CA ARG A 3 17.95 -23.43 -8.75
C ARG A 3 17.07 -23.02 -9.93
N ILE A 4 16.75 -21.73 -10.03
CA ILE A 4 16.08 -21.20 -11.22
C ILE A 4 16.98 -21.58 -12.39
N ASN A 5 16.52 -22.51 -13.23
CA ASN A 5 17.26 -22.91 -14.41
C ASN A 5 17.38 -21.65 -15.29
N PRO A 6 18.58 -21.13 -15.57
CA PRO A 6 18.71 -19.88 -16.32
C PRO A 6 18.00 -19.94 -17.68
N ARG A 7 17.87 -21.14 -18.26
CA ARG A 7 17.11 -21.37 -19.51
C ARG A 7 15.60 -21.21 -19.36
N SER A 8 15.01 -21.48 -18.18
CA SER A 8 13.57 -21.29 -17.95
C SER A 8 13.22 -19.83 -17.64
N PHE A 9 14.14 -19.09 -17.01
CA PHE A 9 13.99 -17.65 -16.80
C PHE A 9 14.04 -16.86 -18.13
N ILE A 10 14.93 -17.24 -19.05
CA ILE A 10 15.00 -16.57 -20.36
C ILE A 10 13.67 -16.67 -21.12
N LYS A 11 12.92 -17.77 -20.95
CA LYS A 11 11.63 -17.96 -21.61
C LYS A 11 10.51 -17.07 -21.04
N THR A 12 10.65 -16.54 -19.82
CA THR A 12 9.65 -15.66 -19.20
C THR A 12 9.94 -14.17 -19.40
N LEU A 13 11.09 -13.81 -19.97
CA LEU A 13 11.47 -12.43 -20.29
C LEU A 13 10.40 -11.64 -21.06
N PRO A 14 9.75 -12.18 -22.11
CA PRO A 14 8.73 -11.44 -22.85
C PRO A 14 7.52 -11.05 -21.99
N MET A 15 7.10 -11.93 -21.08
CA MET A 15 6.01 -11.67 -20.14
C MET A 15 6.38 -10.57 -19.15
N TRP A 16 7.58 -10.63 -18.56
CA TRP A 16 8.05 -9.59 -17.66
C TRP A 16 8.23 -8.24 -18.36
N ALA A 17 8.74 -8.24 -19.60
CA ALA A 17 8.80 -7.04 -20.43
C ALA A 17 7.39 -6.46 -20.69
N GLY A 18 6.41 -7.32 -20.98
CA GLY A 18 5.01 -6.90 -21.13
C GLY A 18 4.41 -6.31 -19.86
N ILE A 19 4.69 -6.89 -18.69
CA ILE A 19 4.27 -6.34 -17.39
C ILE A 19 4.91 -4.97 -17.16
N ILE A 20 6.21 -4.83 -17.40
CA ILE A 20 6.92 -3.55 -17.26
C ILE A 20 6.33 -2.51 -18.19
N ALA A 21 6.06 -2.85 -19.45
CA ALA A 21 5.43 -1.94 -20.41
C ALA A 21 4.04 -1.48 -19.93
N LEU A 22 3.21 -2.39 -19.41
CA LEU A 22 1.91 -2.04 -18.85
C LEU A 22 2.01 -1.18 -17.59
N CYS A 23 3.00 -1.42 -16.73
CA CYS A 23 3.29 -0.57 -15.57
C CYS A 23 3.71 0.85 -16.01
N LEU A 24 4.53 0.99 -17.05
CA LEU A 24 4.88 2.29 -17.63
C LEU A 24 3.65 3.01 -18.19
N VAL A 25 2.81 2.30 -18.94
CA VAL A 25 1.52 2.84 -19.44
C VAL A 25 0.64 3.29 -18.28
N THR A 26 0.58 2.52 -17.19
CA THR A 26 -0.19 2.87 -15.99
C THR A 26 0.33 4.15 -15.34
N PHE A 27 1.65 4.25 -15.15
CA PHE A 27 2.27 5.43 -14.55
C PHE A 27 1.99 6.69 -15.39
N VAL A 28 2.11 6.58 -16.71
CA VAL A 28 1.77 7.66 -17.64
C VAL A 28 0.28 8.00 -17.57
N ALA A 29 -0.61 7.01 -17.58
CA ALA A 29 -2.05 7.23 -17.50
C ALA A 29 -2.45 7.94 -16.20
N ILE A 30 -1.94 7.48 -15.05
CA ILE A 30 -2.15 8.15 -13.75
C ILE A 30 -1.64 9.59 -13.80
N THR A 31 -0.42 9.81 -14.31
CA THR A 31 0.17 11.15 -14.42
C THR A 31 -0.70 12.08 -15.27
N LEU A 32 -1.18 11.61 -16.41
CA LEU A 32 -2.05 12.39 -17.31
C LEU A 32 -3.41 12.69 -16.66
N ILE A 33 -4.00 11.73 -15.94
CA ILE A 33 -5.26 11.95 -15.21
C ILE A 33 -5.04 12.95 -14.07
N THR A 34 -3.96 12.81 -13.30
CA THR A 34 -3.61 13.78 -12.26
C THR A 34 -3.43 15.18 -12.86
N GLN A 35 -2.76 15.30 -14.00
CA GLN A 35 -2.50 16.59 -14.65
C GLN A 35 -3.76 17.24 -15.23
N HIS A 36 -4.57 16.48 -15.95
CA HIS A 36 -5.67 17.01 -16.76
C HIS A 36 -7.04 16.95 -16.06
N ILE A 37 -7.18 16.15 -15.01
CA ILE A 37 -8.44 16.00 -14.28
C ILE A 37 -8.30 16.52 -12.85
N PHE A 38 -7.25 16.13 -12.13
CA PHE A 38 -7.03 16.58 -10.75
C PHE A 38 -6.16 17.83 -10.63
N GLU A 39 -5.61 18.34 -11.73
CA GLU A 39 -4.82 19.58 -11.81
C GLU A 39 -3.74 19.75 -10.72
N TYR A 40 -3.23 18.65 -10.18
CA TYR A 40 -2.32 18.61 -9.02
C TYR A 40 -2.84 19.29 -7.73
N VAL A 41 -4.16 19.49 -7.59
CA VAL A 41 -4.79 20.12 -6.42
C VAL A 41 -5.76 19.17 -5.71
N PRO A 42 -5.98 19.33 -4.39
CA PRO A 42 -6.98 18.56 -3.68
C PRO A 42 -8.40 18.92 -4.18
N HIS A 43 -9.23 17.90 -4.36
CA HIS A 43 -10.62 17.99 -4.82
C HIS A 43 -11.63 17.65 -3.73
N SER A 44 -11.18 17.15 -2.59
CA SER A 44 -12.01 16.85 -1.41
C SER A 44 -11.42 17.46 -0.14
N GLU A 45 -12.28 17.76 0.83
CA GLU A 45 -11.91 18.19 2.17
C GLU A 45 -10.95 17.20 2.86
N ASP A 46 -11.11 15.90 2.57
CA ASP A 46 -10.21 14.86 3.07
C ASP A 46 -8.78 15.05 2.54
N GLU A 47 -8.65 15.37 1.26
CA GLU A 47 -7.36 15.62 0.60
C GLU A 47 -6.71 16.89 1.12
N VAL A 48 -7.50 17.92 1.41
CA VAL A 48 -7.01 19.15 2.07
C VAL A 48 -6.44 18.82 3.43
N ALA A 49 -7.14 18.02 4.26
CA ALA A 49 -6.65 17.62 5.57
C ALA A 49 -5.40 16.74 5.49
N TYR A 50 -5.33 15.81 4.52
CA TYR A 50 -4.13 15.01 4.28
C TYR A 50 -2.94 15.87 3.85
N LEU A 51 -3.14 16.82 2.94
CA LEU A 51 -2.09 17.73 2.51
C LEU A 51 -1.61 18.65 3.64
N PHE A 52 -2.54 19.17 4.46
CA PHE A 52 -2.19 19.96 5.64
C PHE A 52 -1.25 19.16 6.56
N GLN A 53 -1.66 17.96 6.97
CA GLN A 53 -0.85 17.14 7.86
C GLN A 53 0.47 16.72 7.20
N ALA A 54 0.48 16.43 5.90
CA ALA A 54 1.70 16.10 5.16
C ALA A 54 2.70 17.27 5.12
N LYS A 55 2.23 18.52 5.02
CA LYS A 55 3.08 19.72 5.11
C LYS A 55 3.68 19.88 6.50
N VAL A 56 2.88 19.69 7.55
CA VAL A 56 3.36 19.73 8.94
C VAL A 56 4.45 18.68 9.17
N LEU A 57 4.24 17.44 8.70
CA LEU A 57 5.24 16.37 8.77
C LEU A 57 6.47 16.63 7.88
N ALA A 58 6.30 17.32 6.76
CA ALA A 58 7.42 17.72 5.90
C ALA A 58 8.37 18.72 6.60
N GLU A 59 7.85 19.49 7.56
CA GLU A 59 8.63 20.37 8.43
C GLU A 59 9.22 19.64 9.66
N ASN A 60 9.08 18.31 9.74
CA ASN A 60 9.46 17.49 10.89
C ASN A 60 8.70 17.85 12.19
N ARG A 61 7.47 18.33 12.05
CA ARG A 61 6.56 18.60 13.17
C ARG A 61 5.41 17.59 13.16
N LEU A 62 4.82 17.33 14.32
CA LEU A 62 3.59 16.54 14.42
C LEU A 62 2.35 17.43 14.33
N THR A 63 2.43 18.62 14.92
CA THR A 63 1.37 19.62 15.00
C THR A 63 1.97 21.02 14.78
N VAL A 64 1.09 22.00 14.61
CA VAL A 64 1.47 23.43 14.59
C VAL A 64 0.57 24.21 15.54
N PRO A 65 1.00 25.38 16.05
CA PRO A 65 0.14 26.19 16.91
C PRO A 65 -1.17 26.59 16.22
N THR A 66 -2.27 26.57 16.96
CA THR A 66 -3.56 27.12 16.51
C THR A 66 -3.39 28.60 16.16
N PRO A 67 -3.87 29.06 14.98
CA PRO A 67 -3.71 30.45 14.59
C PRO A 67 -4.57 31.38 15.47
N PRO A 68 -4.16 32.64 15.71
CA PRO A 68 -4.89 33.59 16.57
C PRO A 68 -6.35 33.81 16.15
N GLN A 69 -6.65 33.77 14.85
CA GLN A 69 -8.00 33.83 14.31
C GLN A 69 -8.48 32.45 13.80
N ALA A 70 -8.58 31.46 14.68
CA ALA A 70 -8.94 30.08 14.33
C ALA A 70 -10.16 29.94 13.40
N GLN A 71 -11.21 30.74 13.63
CA GLN A 71 -12.42 30.73 12.80
C GLN A 71 -12.16 31.14 11.33
N ALA A 72 -11.23 32.06 11.09
CA ALA A 72 -10.88 32.49 9.73
C ALA A 72 -10.10 31.41 8.95
N PHE A 73 -9.45 30.50 9.67
CA PHE A 73 -8.70 29.38 9.11
C PHE A 73 -9.42 28.04 9.33
N TRP A 74 -10.72 28.05 9.61
CA TRP A 74 -11.45 26.81 9.83
C TRP A 74 -11.45 25.95 8.56
N SER A 75 -11.13 24.67 8.69
CA SER A 75 -11.19 23.68 7.62
C SER A 75 -11.74 22.37 8.17
N PRO A 76 -12.62 21.68 7.45
CA PRO A 76 -13.06 20.34 7.83
C PRO A 76 -11.87 19.40 8.04
N PHE A 77 -12.00 18.52 9.04
CA PHE A 77 -11.02 17.49 9.41
C PHE A 77 -9.63 17.98 9.82
N VAL A 78 -9.41 19.29 9.94
CA VAL A 78 -8.27 19.88 10.63
C VAL A 78 -8.76 20.35 11.99
N ILE A 79 -8.15 19.84 13.04
CA ILE A 79 -8.61 19.98 14.42
C ILE A 79 -7.70 20.95 15.14
N ASP A 80 -8.30 21.90 15.84
CA ASP A 80 -7.65 22.75 16.83
C ASP A 80 -8.00 22.21 18.24
N TYR A 81 -6.99 21.80 19.00
CA TYR A 81 -7.12 21.24 20.35
C TYR A 81 -5.90 21.63 21.20
N ASP A 82 -6.14 22.13 22.42
CA ASP A 82 -5.09 22.59 23.35
C ASP A 82 -4.02 23.50 22.73
N GLN A 83 -4.45 24.50 21.96
CA GLN A 83 -3.58 25.44 21.20
C GLN A 83 -2.71 24.77 20.12
N GLN A 84 -2.93 23.50 19.81
CA GLN A 84 -2.29 22.75 18.74
C GLN A 84 -3.29 22.46 17.62
N ARG A 85 -2.76 22.34 16.41
CA ARG A 85 -3.51 22.12 15.19
C ARG A 85 -2.92 20.97 14.39
N PHE A 86 -3.77 20.01 14.04
CA PHE A 86 -3.39 18.78 13.34
C PHE A 86 -4.54 18.17 12.54
N GLY A 87 -4.24 17.26 11.62
CA GLY A 87 -5.24 16.53 10.85
C GLY A 87 -5.91 15.43 11.67
N LYS A 88 -7.23 15.26 11.51
CA LYS A 88 -8.02 14.20 12.17
C LYS A 88 -7.60 12.78 11.77
N TYR A 89 -7.08 12.62 10.55
CA TYR A 89 -6.83 11.31 9.97
C TYR A 89 -5.59 10.61 10.54
N PRO A 90 -5.53 9.26 10.47
CA PRO A 90 -4.34 8.49 10.80
C PRO A 90 -3.09 8.98 10.05
N PRO A 91 -1.90 8.91 10.67
CA PRO A 91 -0.70 9.57 10.15
C PRO A 91 -0.04 8.84 8.98
N GLY A 92 -0.42 7.58 8.69
CA GLY A 92 0.25 6.74 7.71
C GLY A 92 0.25 7.34 6.30
N TRP A 93 -0.90 7.80 5.82
CA TRP A 93 -0.99 8.45 4.51
C TRP A 93 -0.30 9.83 4.48
N PRO A 94 -0.58 10.77 5.42
CA PRO A 94 0.17 12.01 5.54
C PRO A 94 1.70 11.84 5.58
N LEU A 95 2.20 10.79 6.26
CA LEU A 95 3.62 10.51 6.35
C LEU A 95 4.21 10.15 4.97
N LEU A 96 3.56 9.26 4.23
CA LEU A 96 3.99 8.93 2.87
C LEU A 96 3.91 10.14 1.94
N LEU A 97 2.82 10.90 2.04
CA LEU A 97 2.59 12.10 1.25
C LEU A 97 3.61 13.22 1.55
N SER A 98 4.13 13.29 2.78
CA SER A 98 5.14 14.28 3.19
C SER A 98 6.44 14.16 2.36
N PHE A 99 6.80 12.96 1.90
CA PHE A 99 7.93 12.79 0.98
C PHE A 99 7.65 13.45 -0.37
N GLY A 100 6.43 13.32 -0.89
CA GLY A 100 6.01 14.01 -2.11
C GLY A 100 5.99 15.53 -1.94
N ILE A 101 5.59 16.03 -0.76
CA ILE A 101 5.66 17.45 -0.43
C ILE A 101 7.11 17.97 -0.45
N ARG A 102 8.05 17.24 0.16
CA ARG A 102 9.49 17.61 0.15
C ARG A 102 10.10 17.63 -1.25
N LEU A 103 9.58 16.79 -2.14
CA LEU A 103 9.99 16.74 -3.56
C LEU A 103 9.27 17.78 -4.43
N GLY A 104 8.30 18.53 -3.89
CA GLY A 104 7.46 19.44 -4.67
C GLY A 104 6.45 18.76 -5.59
N ALA A 105 6.26 17.43 -5.46
CA ALA A 105 5.37 16.62 -6.29
C ALA A 105 4.54 15.64 -5.44
N PRO A 106 3.51 16.11 -4.69
CA PRO A 106 2.73 15.25 -3.79
C PRO A 106 2.01 14.11 -4.52
N TRP A 107 1.53 14.37 -5.73
CA TRP A 107 0.83 13.42 -6.58
C TRP A 107 1.67 12.18 -6.95
N LEU A 108 2.99 12.34 -6.99
CA LEU A 108 3.92 11.28 -7.41
C LEU A 108 3.81 10.05 -6.51
N ILE A 109 3.48 10.23 -5.23
CA ILE A 109 3.38 9.15 -4.25
C ILE A 109 2.31 8.14 -4.67
N ASN A 110 1.09 8.59 -5.00
CA ASN A 110 0.03 7.68 -5.43
C ASN A 110 0.28 7.10 -6.82
N ALA A 111 0.93 7.84 -7.73
CA ALA A 111 1.34 7.32 -9.03
C ALA A 111 2.34 6.15 -8.90
N ILE A 112 3.34 6.28 -8.01
CA ILE A 112 4.30 5.21 -7.72
C ILE A 112 3.59 4.04 -7.04
N LEU A 113 2.83 4.28 -5.97
CA LEU A 113 2.18 3.23 -5.20
C LEU A 113 1.18 2.45 -6.06
N GLY A 114 0.37 3.12 -6.87
CA GLY A 114 -0.54 2.48 -7.83
C GLY A 114 0.23 1.61 -8.85
N THR A 115 1.25 2.18 -9.49
CA THR A 115 2.04 1.46 -10.50
C THR A 115 2.72 0.21 -9.91
N VAL A 116 3.36 0.33 -8.74
CA VAL A 116 3.99 -0.79 -8.06
C VAL A 116 2.97 -1.82 -7.61
N THR A 117 1.79 -1.39 -7.16
CA THR A 117 0.69 -2.30 -6.81
C THR A 117 0.29 -3.18 -7.99
N LEU A 118 0.16 -2.63 -9.21
CA LEU A 118 -0.11 -3.46 -10.39
C LEU A 118 1.00 -4.48 -10.67
N ALA A 119 2.27 -4.07 -10.52
CA ALA A 119 3.38 -5.01 -10.66
C ALA A 119 3.29 -6.16 -9.64
N LEU A 120 2.92 -5.87 -8.39
CA LEU A 120 2.69 -6.87 -7.35
C LEU A 120 1.48 -7.77 -7.66
N ILE A 121 0.41 -7.23 -8.25
CA ILE A 121 -0.74 -8.04 -8.72
C ILE A 121 -0.30 -8.99 -9.84
N GLY A 122 0.50 -8.52 -10.80
CA GLY A 122 1.10 -9.39 -11.82
C GLY A 122 1.98 -10.48 -11.22
N LEU A 123 2.78 -10.13 -10.21
CA LEU A 123 3.61 -11.08 -9.46
C LEU A 123 2.78 -12.15 -8.73
N LEU A 124 1.66 -11.75 -8.11
CA LEU A 124 0.71 -12.71 -7.51
C LEU A 124 0.11 -13.62 -8.57
N GLY A 125 -0.33 -13.07 -9.71
CA GLY A 125 -0.81 -13.86 -10.84
C GLY A 125 0.22 -14.90 -11.29
N TYR A 126 1.50 -14.52 -11.30
CA TYR A 126 2.59 -15.41 -11.65
C TYR A 126 2.79 -16.53 -10.62
N PHE A 127 2.77 -16.18 -9.34
CA PHE A 127 2.94 -17.13 -8.23
C PHE A 127 1.83 -18.17 -8.13
N TYR A 128 0.57 -17.77 -8.34
CA TYR A 128 -0.58 -18.66 -8.19
C TYR A 128 -0.88 -19.50 -9.44
N TYR A 129 -0.69 -18.95 -10.64
CA TYR A 129 -1.19 -19.56 -11.87
C TYR A 129 -0.10 -20.08 -12.81
N CYS A 130 1.16 -19.68 -12.64
CA CYS A 130 2.25 -20.07 -13.53
C CYS A 130 3.19 -21.11 -12.88
N THR A 131 2.62 -22.16 -12.30
CA THR A 131 3.34 -23.15 -11.50
C THR A 131 4.13 -24.16 -12.36
N ASP A 132 3.57 -24.62 -13.48
CA ASP A 132 4.19 -25.58 -14.39
C ASP A 132 5.39 -24.96 -15.13
N GLU A 133 6.58 -25.58 -15.03
CA GLU A 133 7.79 -25.13 -15.70
C GLU A 133 7.73 -25.25 -17.23
N ALA A 134 6.97 -26.21 -17.77
CA ALA A 134 6.86 -26.43 -19.20
C ALA A 134 6.08 -25.30 -19.89
N ASP A 135 4.99 -24.85 -19.27
CA ASP A 135 4.08 -23.84 -19.82
C ASP A 135 4.21 -22.46 -19.19
N ARG A 136 5.16 -22.26 -18.26
CA ARG A 136 5.36 -20.98 -17.55
C ARG A 136 5.49 -19.77 -18.47
N SER A 137 6.15 -19.96 -19.62
CA SER A 137 6.34 -18.89 -20.63
C SER A 137 5.07 -18.50 -21.40
N ARG A 138 4.05 -19.37 -21.39
CA ARG A 138 2.76 -19.17 -22.05
C ARG A 138 1.67 -18.72 -21.08
N CYS A 139 1.99 -18.60 -19.79
CA CYS A 139 1.06 -18.19 -18.77
C CYS A 139 0.70 -16.70 -18.94
N LEU A 140 -0.52 -16.42 -19.42
CA LEU A 140 -0.98 -15.06 -19.70
C LEU A 140 -1.63 -14.39 -18.49
N VAL A 141 -1.92 -15.13 -17.42
CA VAL A 141 -2.63 -14.60 -16.23
C VAL A 141 -1.96 -13.36 -15.63
N PRO A 142 -0.62 -13.27 -15.48
CA PRO A 142 0.02 -12.05 -14.98
C PRO A 142 -0.23 -10.83 -15.87
N LEU A 143 -0.14 -11.00 -17.20
CA LEU A 143 -0.38 -9.92 -18.17
C LEU A 143 -1.84 -9.50 -18.18
N LEU A 144 -2.77 -10.46 -18.11
CA LEU A 144 -4.20 -10.19 -18.04
C LEU A 144 -4.57 -9.45 -16.75
N ALA A 145 -4.01 -9.86 -15.61
CA ALA A 145 -4.27 -9.19 -14.33
C ALA A 145 -3.80 -7.73 -14.34
N VAL A 146 -2.59 -7.46 -14.85
CA VAL A 146 -2.05 -6.10 -14.98
C VAL A 146 -2.85 -5.31 -16.02
N GLY A 147 -3.14 -5.90 -17.18
CA GLY A 147 -3.90 -5.27 -18.26
C GLY A 147 -5.31 -4.86 -17.85
N LEU A 148 -6.02 -5.74 -17.12
CA LEU A 148 -7.32 -5.42 -16.52
C LEU A 148 -7.21 -4.28 -15.51
N GLY A 149 -6.14 -4.25 -14.72
CA GLY A 149 -5.85 -3.14 -13.80
C GLY A 149 -5.66 -1.81 -14.53
N VAL A 150 -4.89 -1.79 -15.62
CA VAL A 150 -4.65 -0.59 -16.45
C VAL A 150 -5.95 -0.01 -16.99
N VAL A 151 -6.89 -0.86 -17.42
CA VAL A 151 -8.17 -0.40 -17.99
C VAL A 151 -9.27 -0.17 -16.97
N THR A 152 -9.02 -0.41 -15.67
CA THR A 152 -10.01 -0.23 -14.62
C THR A 152 -10.09 1.25 -14.21
N PRO A 153 -11.19 1.97 -14.51
CA PRO A 153 -11.26 3.41 -14.27
C PRO A 153 -11.12 3.75 -12.78
N GLY A 154 -11.80 3.00 -11.91
CA GLY A 154 -11.73 3.22 -10.46
C GLY A 154 -10.31 3.13 -9.91
N PHE A 155 -9.48 2.20 -10.42
CA PHE A 155 -8.09 2.08 -10.03
C PHE A 155 -7.27 3.31 -10.46
N LEU A 156 -7.42 3.74 -11.71
CA LEU A 156 -6.71 4.90 -12.24
C LEU A 156 -7.10 6.19 -11.51
N PHE A 157 -8.40 6.46 -11.34
CA PHE A 157 -8.89 7.66 -10.64
C PHE A 157 -8.43 7.71 -9.18
N LEU A 158 -8.57 6.62 -8.44
CA LEU A 158 -8.12 6.57 -7.04
C LEU A 158 -6.61 6.71 -6.90
N SER A 159 -5.83 6.17 -7.85
CA SER A 159 -4.37 6.33 -7.88
C SER A 159 -3.91 7.70 -8.41
N SER A 160 -4.82 8.49 -8.98
CA SER A 160 -4.53 9.85 -9.48
C SER A 160 -4.90 10.96 -8.48
N SER A 161 -5.75 10.63 -7.51
CA SER A 161 -6.14 11.49 -6.39
C SER A 161 -5.04 11.60 -5.33
N LEU A 162 -5.24 12.45 -4.31
CA LEU A 162 -4.44 12.57 -3.09
C LEU A 162 -5.08 11.81 -1.90
N LEU A 163 -6.02 10.90 -2.16
CA LEU A 163 -6.62 10.04 -1.14
C LEU A 163 -5.73 8.85 -0.77
N SER A 164 -5.97 8.27 0.40
CA SER A 164 -5.18 7.16 0.97
C SER A 164 -5.44 5.78 0.33
N HIS A 165 -6.25 5.70 -0.73
CA HIS A 165 -6.70 4.43 -1.32
C HIS A 165 -5.55 3.63 -1.96
N ALA A 166 -4.70 4.26 -2.78
CA ALA A 166 -3.61 3.57 -3.44
C ALA A 166 -2.55 3.07 -2.43
N ALA A 167 -2.26 3.85 -1.39
CA ALA A 167 -1.39 3.41 -0.29
C ALA A 167 -1.96 2.21 0.48
N SER A 168 -3.26 2.22 0.77
CA SER A 168 -3.92 1.08 1.42
C SER A 168 -3.93 -0.16 0.54
N LEU A 169 -4.17 0.00 -0.77
CA LEU A 169 -4.15 -1.12 -1.71
C LEU A 169 -2.74 -1.70 -1.82
N PHE A 170 -1.72 -0.86 -1.95
CA PHE A 170 -0.32 -1.26 -1.94
C PHE A 170 0.04 -2.10 -0.70
N GLY A 171 -0.29 -1.60 0.49
CA GLY A 171 -0.03 -2.30 1.75
C GLY A 171 -0.72 -3.67 1.83
N VAL A 172 -1.98 -3.75 1.41
CA VAL A 172 -2.72 -5.01 1.34
C VAL A 172 -2.10 -5.98 0.32
N THR A 173 -1.79 -5.53 -0.89
CA THR A 173 -1.18 -6.38 -1.92
C THR A 173 0.19 -6.88 -1.48
N LEU A 174 0.99 -6.04 -0.83
CA LEU A 174 2.26 -6.43 -0.24
C LEU A 174 2.09 -7.49 0.86
N ALA A 175 1.08 -7.35 1.72
CA ALA A 175 0.74 -8.34 2.73
C ALA A 175 0.37 -9.69 2.08
N LEU A 176 -0.37 -9.69 0.97
CA LEU A 176 -0.74 -10.92 0.24
C LEU A 176 0.48 -11.58 -0.42
N VAL A 177 1.40 -10.79 -0.99
CA VAL A 177 2.66 -11.30 -1.54
C VAL A 177 3.49 -11.94 -0.43
N ALA A 178 3.65 -11.27 0.71
CA ALA A 178 4.36 -11.83 1.86
C ALA A 178 3.66 -13.09 2.39
N LEU A 179 2.33 -13.10 2.45
CA LEU A 179 1.54 -14.25 2.91
C LEU A 179 1.78 -15.47 2.02
N PHE A 180 1.78 -15.31 0.71
CA PHE A 180 2.13 -16.39 -0.23
C PHE A 180 3.50 -17.01 0.10
N GLN A 181 4.48 -16.17 0.40
CA GLN A 181 5.83 -16.61 0.74
C GLN A 181 5.88 -17.34 2.10
N THR A 182 5.02 -16.97 3.07
CA THR A 182 4.93 -17.72 4.34
C THR A 182 4.51 -19.17 4.11
N VAL A 183 3.58 -19.40 3.18
CA VAL A 183 3.05 -20.74 2.90
C VAL A 183 4.05 -21.55 2.09
N THR A 184 4.67 -20.94 1.07
CA THR A 184 5.49 -21.66 0.08
C THR A 184 6.97 -21.77 0.43
N VAL A 185 7.56 -20.79 1.14
CA VAL A 185 9.00 -20.74 1.42
C VAL A 185 9.26 -21.00 2.91
N SER A 186 9.57 -22.26 3.24
CA SER A 186 9.77 -22.70 4.63
C SER A 186 10.93 -22.01 5.35
N LYS A 187 12.05 -21.76 4.66
CA LYS A 187 13.28 -21.22 5.27
C LYS A 187 13.11 -19.84 5.91
N TYR A 188 12.30 -18.97 5.31
CA TYR A 188 12.12 -17.57 5.75
C TYR A 188 10.67 -17.27 6.15
N ARG A 189 9.89 -18.32 6.46
CA ARG A 189 8.46 -18.22 6.77
C ARG A 189 8.14 -17.17 7.83
N TYR A 190 8.91 -17.11 8.91
CA TYR A 190 8.69 -16.16 10.00
C TYR A 190 8.99 -14.72 9.61
N LEU A 191 10.04 -14.49 8.81
CA LEU A 191 10.38 -13.17 8.29
C LEU A 191 9.25 -12.65 7.39
N TYR A 192 8.73 -13.51 6.51
CA TYR A 192 7.56 -13.17 5.72
C TYR A 192 6.31 -12.96 6.58
N GLY A 193 6.16 -13.69 7.68
CA GLY A 193 5.09 -13.47 8.67
C GLY A 193 5.15 -12.07 9.29
N ILE A 194 6.34 -11.63 9.72
CA ILE A 194 6.57 -10.24 10.16
C ILE A 194 6.20 -9.26 9.04
N GLY A 195 6.58 -9.56 7.79
CA GLY A 195 6.24 -8.75 6.62
C GLY A 195 4.73 -8.62 6.39
N VAL A 196 3.95 -9.70 6.52
CA VAL A 196 2.48 -9.67 6.47
C VAL A 196 1.94 -8.74 7.54
N GLY A 197 2.39 -8.92 8.78
CA GLY A 197 2.02 -8.09 9.92
C GLY A 197 2.31 -6.62 9.67
N ALA A 198 3.56 -6.29 9.35
CA ALA A 198 4.02 -4.93 9.14
C ALA A 198 3.27 -4.22 8.00
N ALA A 199 2.99 -4.92 6.89
CA ALA A 199 2.23 -4.36 5.78
C ALA A 199 0.76 -4.10 6.15
N LEU A 200 0.12 -5.00 6.91
CA LEU A 200 -1.22 -4.78 7.45
C LEU A 200 -1.23 -3.67 8.52
N GLY A 201 -0.20 -3.57 9.35
CA GLY A 201 -0.03 -2.48 10.32
C GLY A 201 0.17 -1.13 9.65
N ALA A 202 0.97 -1.06 8.59
CA ALA A 202 1.12 0.14 7.75
C ALA A 202 -0.21 0.54 7.09
N THR A 203 -0.98 -0.45 6.65
CA THR A 203 -2.35 -0.26 6.16
C THR A 203 -3.25 0.24 7.29
N PHE A 204 -3.11 -0.25 8.52
CA PHE A 204 -3.94 0.14 9.66
C PHE A 204 -3.72 1.61 10.04
N ILE A 205 -2.46 2.06 10.13
CA ILE A 205 -2.14 3.47 10.39
C ILE A 205 -2.47 4.40 9.20
N THR A 206 -2.91 3.85 8.07
CA THR A 206 -3.33 4.60 6.88
C THR A 206 -4.86 4.60 6.72
N ARG A 207 -5.48 3.43 6.81
CA ARG A 207 -6.92 3.16 6.69
C ARG A 207 -7.33 1.99 7.62
N PRO A 208 -7.65 2.26 8.90
CA PRO A 208 -7.88 1.23 9.92
C PRO A 208 -8.91 0.17 9.52
N PHE A 209 -10.06 0.58 8.99
CA PHE A 209 -11.14 -0.36 8.63
C PHE A 209 -10.77 -1.29 7.48
N ALA A 210 -9.98 -0.81 6.50
CA ALA A 210 -9.50 -1.65 5.42
C ALA A 210 -8.53 -2.73 5.94
N ALA A 211 -7.60 -2.32 6.82
CA ALA A 211 -6.67 -3.23 7.45
C ALA A 211 -7.36 -4.25 8.36
N LEU A 212 -8.39 -3.86 9.11
CA LEU A 212 -9.15 -4.78 9.95
C LEU A 212 -9.92 -5.82 9.11
N GLY A 213 -10.58 -5.39 8.03
CA GLY A 213 -11.31 -6.30 7.15
C GLY A 213 -10.40 -7.34 6.49
N VAL A 214 -9.30 -6.90 5.88
CA VAL A 214 -8.33 -7.80 5.25
C VAL A 214 -7.58 -8.63 6.29
N GLY A 215 -7.16 -8.01 7.39
CA GLY A 215 -6.45 -8.67 8.48
C GLY A 215 -7.26 -9.79 9.13
N LEU A 216 -8.57 -9.61 9.27
CA LEU A 216 -9.47 -10.66 9.72
C LEU A 216 -9.49 -11.84 8.75
N ALA A 217 -9.62 -11.60 7.45
CA ALA A 217 -9.60 -12.65 6.43
C ALA A 217 -8.26 -13.41 6.42
N VAL A 218 -7.13 -12.70 6.52
CA VAL A 218 -5.79 -13.29 6.63
C VAL A 218 -5.66 -14.12 7.92
N GLY A 219 -6.14 -13.60 9.05
CA GLY A 219 -6.12 -14.28 10.34
C GLY A 219 -6.93 -15.58 10.32
N ILE A 220 -8.14 -15.55 9.76
CA ILE A 220 -8.99 -16.75 9.58
C ILE A 220 -8.29 -17.77 8.69
N PHE A 221 -7.72 -17.33 7.57
CA PHE A 221 -7.02 -18.22 6.63
C PHE A 221 -5.81 -18.90 7.29
N VAL A 222 -4.90 -18.14 7.90
CA VAL A 222 -3.72 -18.69 8.58
C VAL A 222 -4.13 -19.56 9.77
N GLY A 223 -5.13 -19.13 10.54
CA GLY A 223 -5.70 -19.92 11.63
C GLY A 223 -6.23 -21.27 11.16
N GLY A 224 -6.93 -21.33 10.03
CA GLY A 224 -7.37 -22.57 9.39
C GLY A 224 -6.20 -23.49 9.03
N LEU A 225 -5.12 -22.96 8.47
CA LEU A 225 -3.91 -23.73 8.15
C LEU A 225 -3.20 -24.25 9.41
N VAL A 226 -3.19 -23.48 10.50
CA VAL A 226 -2.65 -23.91 11.80
C VAL A 226 -3.50 -25.03 12.39
N LEU A 227 -4.83 -24.91 12.34
CA LEU A 227 -5.76 -25.95 12.83
C LEU A 227 -5.61 -27.26 12.04
N ARG A 228 -5.34 -27.18 10.74
CA ARG A 228 -5.03 -28.32 9.86
C ARG A 228 -3.62 -28.87 10.04
N ARG A 229 -2.81 -28.27 10.93
CA ARG A 229 -1.39 -28.61 11.18
C ARG A 229 -0.48 -28.44 9.97
N GLU A 230 -0.87 -27.62 9.00
CA GLU A 230 -0.06 -27.26 7.83
C GLU A 230 0.97 -26.17 8.16
N LEU A 231 0.65 -25.32 9.15
CA LEU A 231 1.53 -24.25 9.66
C LEU A 231 1.70 -24.35 11.18
N GLN A 232 2.82 -23.83 11.68
CA GLN A 232 3.09 -23.74 13.12
C GLN A 232 2.34 -22.55 13.75
N PRO A 233 1.74 -22.70 14.95
CA PRO A 233 0.97 -21.64 15.60
C PRO A 233 1.81 -20.41 15.94
N SER A 234 3.11 -20.58 16.16
CA SER A 234 4.08 -19.49 16.36
C SER A 234 4.06 -18.46 15.24
N LEU A 235 3.69 -18.83 14.00
CA LEU A 235 3.60 -17.90 12.88
C LEU A 235 2.60 -16.76 13.14
N LEU A 236 1.48 -17.07 13.81
CA LEU A 236 0.49 -16.04 14.18
C LEU A 236 1.09 -14.99 15.11
N LEU A 237 1.99 -15.38 16.01
CA LEU A 237 2.69 -14.46 16.91
C LEU A 237 3.62 -13.53 16.13
N TRP A 238 4.31 -14.03 15.11
CA TRP A 238 5.20 -13.20 14.28
C TRP A 238 4.41 -12.23 13.38
N ILE A 239 3.28 -12.67 12.84
CA ILE A 239 2.36 -11.79 12.09
C ILE A 239 1.80 -10.71 13.04
N ALA A 240 1.30 -11.09 14.20
CA ALA A 240 0.78 -10.15 15.19
C ALA A 240 1.88 -9.17 15.66
N GLY A 241 3.09 -9.66 15.93
CA GLY A 241 4.23 -8.84 16.33
C GLY A 241 4.61 -7.81 15.28
N GLY A 242 4.72 -8.21 14.01
CA GLY A 242 4.98 -7.28 12.90
C GLY A 242 3.90 -6.22 12.76
N GLY A 243 2.63 -6.61 12.91
CA GLY A 243 1.50 -5.69 12.83
C GLY A 243 1.41 -4.72 14.00
N LEU A 244 1.60 -5.21 15.24
CA LEU A 244 1.58 -4.39 16.45
C LEU A 244 2.69 -3.33 16.44
N LEU A 245 3.91 -3.70 16.06
CA LEU A 245 5.04 -2.76 16.01
C LEU A 245 4.74 -1.51 15.16
N VAL A 246 4.10 -1.69 14.00
CA VAL A 246 3.73 -0.58 13.11
C VAL A 246 2.43 0.10 13.58
N SER A 247 1.45 -0.67 14.05
CA SER A 247 0.14 -0.14 14.46
C SER A 247 0.22 0.75 15.70
N LEU A 248 1.21 0.51 16.58
CA LEU A 248 1.47 1.34 17.76
C LEU A 248 1.84 2.79 17.42
N LEU A 249 2.26 3.08 16.19
CA LEU A 249 2.51 4.45 15.74
C LEU A 249 1.24 5.32 15.76
N LEU A 250 0.05 4.72 15.60
CA LEU A 250 -1.22 5.48 15.62
C LEU A 250 -1.55 6.07 17.01
N PRO A 251 -1.64 5.28 18.10
CA PRO A 251 -1.88 5.85 19.42
C PRO A 251 -0.72 6.74 19.88
N LEU A 252 0.53 6.43 19.51
CA LEU A 252 1.68 7.30 19.81
C LEU A 252 1.56 8.66 19.12
N PHE A 253 1.12 8.68 17.86
CA PHE A 253 0.87 9.91 17.12
C PHE A 253 -0.21 10.76 17.80
N TRP A 254 -1.35 10.16 18.18
CA TRP A 254 -2.42 10.89 18.87
C TRP A 254 -2.10 11.29 20.31
N TRP A 255 -1.21 10.58 20.99
CA TRP A 255 -0.74 10.99 22.30
C TRP A 255 0.23 12.18 22.23
N ALA A 256 1.02 12.26 21.15
CA ALA A 256 2.01 13.30 20.95
C ALA A 256 1.50 14.53 20.17
N ALA A 257 0.30 14.45 19.59
CA ALA A 257 -0.35 15.52 18.84
C ALA A 257 -1.38 16.26 19.70
#